data_AF-A0A7W1UGF1-F1
#
_entry.id   AF-A0A7W1UGF1-F1
#
_cell.length_a   1.000
_cell.length_b   1.000
_cell.length_c   1.000
_cell.angle_alpha   90.00
_cell.angle_beta   90.00
_cell.angle_gamma   90.00
#
_symmetry.space_group_name_H-M   'P 1'
#
loop_
_entity.id
_entity.type
_entity.pdbx_description
1 polymer ?
#
loop_
_entity_poly.entity_id
_entity_poly.type
_entity_poly.pdbx_seq_one_letter_code
_entity_poly.pdbx_strand_id
1 'polypeptide(L)'
;MEKKALGRGLDALLPTGRTPAESERGDVQELRLEAIVPNRFQPRQQFSEVELEELTASLKQNGLLQPILVRRKGDGIFELIAGERRLRAAKLAGMQKIQVIVRNVSDQESMVLALVENLQRDDLNPMETARAYQRMLNEFGLTQDAIAQKVACDRSSVANLLRLMSLPHEIQQMVESDQLSLGHAKVILGLMTPAAQLNLAQQIMTDELSVREAERLVQAHAEARKPGKGTPRVPLRSDLEERLQKRLGTRVDVLKRRRGGKIVIHYFSPEELDGVIERLLN
;
A
#
# COMPACT_ATOMS: atom_id res chain seq x y z
N MET A 1 -65.62 -0.79 -33.01
CA MET A 1 -64.58 0.28 -33.06
C MET A 1 -64.66 0.95 -31.71
N GLU A 2 -63.66 1.04 -30.84
CA GLU A 2 -62.22 1.26 -31.03
C GLU A 2 -61.44 0.54 -29.90
N LYS A 3 -60.25 0.02 -30.21
CA LYS A 3 -59.33 -0.55 -29.22
C LYS A 3 -58.59 0.59 -28.52
N LYS A 4 -58.84 0.76 -27.22
CA LYS A 4 -58.10 1.68 -26.34
C LYS A 4 -56.66 1.16 -26.18
N ALA A 5 -55.71 1.81 -26.84
CA ALA A 5 -54.29 1.47 -26.76
C ALA A 5 -53.76 1.75 -25.35
N LEU A 6 -53.28 0.71 -24.69
CA LEU A 6 -52.62 0.73 -23.40
C LEU A 6 -51.14 1.08 -23.62
N GLY A 7 -50.80 2.37 -23.57
CA GLY A 7 -49.44 2.80 -23.89
C GLY A 7 -49.08 4.13 -23.24
N ARG A 8 -48.90 4.14 -21.91
CA ARG A 8 -48.26 5.24 -21.15
C ARG A 8 -47.62 4.80 -19.82
N GLY A 9 -47.23 3.53 -19.68
CA GLY A 9 -46.78 2.97 -18.40
C GLY A 9 -45.33 2.49 -18.33
N LEU A 10 -44.62 2.38 -19.45
CA LEU A 10 -43.26 1.79 -19.48
C LEU A 10 -42.13 2.83 -19.55
N ASP A 11 -42.39 4.03 -20.08
CA ASP A 11 -41.41 5.13 -20.10
C ASP A 11 -41.19 5.81 -18.74
N ALA A 12 -42.04 5.53 -17.74
CA ALA A 12 -41.88 6.06 -16.38
C ALA A 12 -40.99 5.17 -15.47
N LEU A 13 -40.67 3.94 -15.92
CA LEU A 13 -39.86 2.97 -15.18
C LEU A 13 -38.44 2.84 -15.72
N LEU A 14 -38.16 3.42 -16.89
CA LEU A 14 -36.82 3.55 -17.42
C LEU A 14 -36.30 4.93 -17.04
N PRO A 15 -35.37 5.05 -16.09
CA PRO A 15 -34.70 6.32 -15.86
C PRO A 15 -33.95 6.66 -17.15
N THR A 16 -34.49 7.58 -17.95
CA THR A 16 -33.73 8.37 -18.94
C THR A 16 -32.87 9.39 -18.19
N GLY A 17 -32.22 8.94 -17.12
CA GLY A 17 -31.12 9.62 -16.47
C GLY A 17 -29.86 9.06 -17.09
N ARG A 18 -29.16 9.89 -17.86
CA ARG A 18 -27.74 9.70 -18.16
C ARG A 18 -27.08 9.12 -16.92
N THR A 19 -26.57 7.90 -17.03
CA THR A 19 -25.84 7.30 -15.93
C THR A 19 -24.64 8.21 -15.61
N PRO A 20 -24.26 8.39 -14.34
CA PRO A 20 -23.02 9.11 -14.00
C PRO A 20 -21.79 8.53 -14.72
N ALA A 21 -21.88 7.28 -15.18
CA ALA A 21 -20.87 6.57 -15.95
C ALA A 21 -20.69 7.05 -17.41
N GLU A 22 -21.65 7.77 -18.00
CA GLU A 22 -21.52 8.31 -19.37
C GLU A 22 -20.76 9.63 -19.41
N SER A 23 -20.64 10.34 -18.28
CA SER A 23 -19.91 11.61 -18.20
C SER A 23 -18.39 11.44 -18.07
N GLU A 24 -17.89 10.20 -17.92
CA GLU A 24 -16.46 9.89 -17.76
C GLU A 24 -15.79 9.30 -19.01
N ARG A 25 -16.56 9.00 -20.07
CA ARG A 25 -16.01 8.60 -21.37
C ARG A 25 -15.69 9.87 -22.15
N GLY A 26 -14.41 10.26 -22.16
CA GLY A 26 -13.98 11.38 -23.00
C GLY A 26 -14.34 11.13 -24.46
N ASP A 27 -14.73 12.17 -25.17
CA ASP A 27 -15.12 12.07 -26.58
C ASP A 27 -13.98 11.48 -27.40
N VAL A 28 -14.27 10.41 -28.14
CA VAL A 28 -13.34 9.85 -29.12
C VAL A 28 -13.33 10.78 -30.33
N GLN A 29 -12.19 11.41 -30.59
CA GLN A 29 -11.98 12.36 -31.68
C GLN A 29 -10.85 11.89 -32.59
N GLU A 30 -10.88 12.24 -33.87
CA GLU A 30 -9.73 12.06 -34.76
C GLU A 30 -8.84 13.31 -34.73
N LEU A 31 -7.59 13.14 -34.36
CA LEU A 31 -6.59 14.20 -34.38
C LEU A 31 -5.45 13.90 -35.33
N ARG A 32 -4.87 14.96 -35.89
CA ARG A 32 -3.61 14.87 -36.65
C ARG A 32 -2.47 14.51 -35.71
N LEU A 33 -1.61 13.60 -36.14
CA LEU A 33 -0.44 13.17 -35.36
C LEU A 33 0.53 14.31 -35.02
N GLU A 34 0.63 15.32 -35.90
CA GLU A 34 1.44 16.52 -35.71
C GLU A 34 0.97 17.40 -34.54
N ALA A 35 -0.31 17.34 -34.21
CA ALA A 35 -0.90 18.09 -33.11
C ALA A 35 -0.59 17.47 -31.73
N ILE A 36 -0.04 16.25 -31.70
CA ILE A 36 0.15 15.46 -30.47
C ILE A 36 1.62 15.47 -30.06
N VAL A 37 1.90 16.17 -28.96
CA VAL A 37 3.23 16.22 -28.36
C VAL A 37 3.38 15.12 -27.30
N PRO A 38 4.55 14.46 -27.22
CA PRO A 38 4.82 13.46 -26.19
C PRO A 38 4.92 14.11 -24.81
N ASN A 39 4.57 13.36 -23.77
CA ASN A 39 4.70 13.82 -22.40
C ASN A 39 6.16 13.88 -21.97
N ARG A 40 6.60 15.02 -21.43
CA ARG A 40 7.96 15.25 -20.93
C ARG A 40 8.34 14.37 -19.74
N PHE A 41 7.36 13.82 -19.02
CA PHE A 41 7.57 13.03 -17.80
C PHE A 41 7.51 11.52 -18.01
N GLN A 42 7.67 11.04 -19.25
CA GLN A 42 7.69 9.61 -19.58
C GLN A 42 8.97 8.92 -19.05
N PRO A 43 8.86 7.94 -18.12
CA PRO A 43 10.02 7.27 -17.56
C PRO A 43 10.59 6.15 -18.45
N ARG A 44 9.80 5.57 -19.37
CA ARG A 44 10.30 4.51 -20.27
C ARG A 44 10.99 5.11 -21.49
N GLN A 45 12.33 5.04 -21.49
CA GLN A 45 13.16 5.43 -22.64
C GLN A 45 13.49 4.24 -23.56
N GLN A 46 13.38 3.00 -23.08
CA GLN A 46 13.67 1.79 -23.86
C GLN A 46 12.38 1.05 -24.22
N PHE A 47 12.14 0.92 -25.52
CA PHE A 47 11.14 0.03 -26.08
C PHE A 47 11.87 -1.03 -26.90
N SER A 48 11.42 -2.29 -26.83
CA SER A 48 11.92 -3.34 -27.72
C SER A 48 11.55 -2.97 -29.17
N GLU A 49 12.55 -2.84 -30.03
CA GLU A 49 12.34 -2.51 -31.46
C GLU A 49 11.45 -3.56 -32.15
N VAL A 50 11.61 -4.84 -31.77
CA VAL A 50 10.83 -5.96 -32.30
C VAL A 50 9.33 -5.80 -32.03
N GLU A 51 8.96 -5.50 -30.79
CA GLU A 51 7.53 -5.33 -30.42
C GLU A 51 6.92 -4.06 -31.04
N LEU A 52 7.76 -3.06 -31.34
CA LEU A 52 7.31 -1.82 -31.99
C LEU A 52 7.03 -2.07 -33.49
N GLU A 53 7.84 -2.87 -34.15
CA GLU A 53 7.64 -3.29 -35.55
C GLU A 53 6.37 -4.12 -35.71
N GLU A 54 6.14 -5.10 -34.83
CA GLU A 54 4.91 -5.90 -34.83
C GLU A 54 3.66 -5.04 -34.66
N LEU A 55 3.69 -4.09 -33.72
CA LEU A 55 2.58 -3.16 -33.50
C LEU A 55 2.38 -2.24 -34.71
N THR A 56 3.46 -1.81 -35.36
CA THR A 56 3.41 -0.99 -36.59
C THR A 56 2.78 -1.76 -37.74
N ALA A 57 3.14 -3.03 -37.92
CA ALA A 57 2.54 -3.91 -38.93
C ALA A 57 1.04 -4.13 -38.67
N SER A 58 0.67 -4.36 -37.40
CA SER A 58 -0.73 -4.49 -36.98
C SER A 58 -1.54 -3.21 -37.26
N LEU A 59 -0.99 -2.03 -36.94
CA LEU A 59 -1.63 -0.75 -37.20
C LEU A 59 -1.83 -0.46 -38.70
N LYS A 60 -0.90 -0.90 -39.56
CA LYS A 60 -1.06 -0.76 -41.02
C LYS A 60 -2.22 -1.60 -41.57
N GLN A 61 -2.48 -2.77 -40.98
CA GLN A 61 -3.55 -3.67 -41.44
C GLN A 61 -4.93 -3.30 -40.87
N ASN A 62 -5.00 -3.04 -39.56
CA ASN A 62 -6.27 -2.95 -38.85
C ASN A 62 -6.59 -1.54 -38.32
N GLY A 63 -5.66 -0.60 -38.45
CA GLY A 63 -5.77 0.72 -37.84
C GLY A 63 -5.63 0.69 -36.31
N LEU A 64 -5.84 1.83 -35.67
CA LEU A 64 -5.74 1.97 -34.22
C LEU A 64 -7.05 1.54 -33.54
N LEU A 65 -7.11 0.30 -33.05
CA LEU A 65 -8.29 -0.24 -32.36
C LEU A 65 -8.54 0.38 -30.98
N GLN A 66 -7.46 0.69 -30.24
CA GLN A 66 -7.55 1.34 -28.93
C GLN A 66 -7.06 2.79 -29.02
N PRO A 67 -7.96 3.79 -28.81
CA PRO A 67 -7.57 5.18 -28.89
C PRO A 67 -6.52 5.53 -27.83
N ILE A 68 -5.69 6.52 -28.12
CA ILE A 68 -4.71 7.06 -27.16
C ILE A 68 -5.37 8.13 -26.29
N LEU A 69 -4.84 8.35 -25.08
CA LEU A 69 -5.37 9.37 -24.18
C LEU A 69 -4.55 10.64 -24.31
N VAL A 70 -5.20 11.78 -24.54
CA VAL A 70 -4.55 13.09 -24.68
C VAL A 70 -5.26 14.16 -23.86
N ARG A 71 -4.54 15.22 -23.47
CA ARG A 71 -5.13 16.46 -22.95
C ARG A 71 -4.92 17.63 -23.90
N ARG A 72 -5.81 18.61 -23.84
CA ARG A 72 -5.65 19.87 -24.58
C ARG A 72 -4.66 20.79 -23.84
N LYS A 73 -3.59 21.24 -24.50
CA LYS A 73 -2.56 22.12 -23.91
C LYS A 73 -2.65 23.57 -24.42
N GLY A 74 -3.29 23.78 -25.57
CA GLY A 74 -3.48 25.09 -26.19
C GLY A 74 -4.32 24.99 -27.47
N ASP A 75 -4.31 26.03 -28.29
CA ASP A 75 -5.09 26.08 -29.53
C ASP A 75 -4.58 25.07 -30.57
N GLY A 76 -5.19 23.89 -30.56
CA GLY A 76 -4.92 22.81 -31.50
C GLY A 76 -3.75 21.91 -31.13
N ILE A 77 -3.11 22.10 -29.96
CA ILE A 77 -2.02 21.26 -29.47
C ILE A 77 -2.51 20.37 -28.33
N PHE A 78 -2.18 19.09 -28.42
CA PHE A 78 -2.56 18.05 -27.48
C PHE A 78 -1.33 17.38 -26.90
N GLU A 79 -1.31 17.15 -25.59
CA GLU A 79 -0.25 16.42 -24.92
C GLU A 79 -0.70 15.00 -24.63
N LEU A 80 0.14 14.03 -24.99
CA LEU A 80 -0.14 12.62 -24.72
C LEU A 80 -0.17 12.36 -23.20
N ILE A 81 -1.19 11.65 -22.73
CA ILE A 81 -1.25 11.15 -21.35
C ILE A 81 -0.80 9.69 -21.32
N ALA A 82 -1.40 8.85 -22.16
CA ALA A 82 -1.15 7.41 -22.21
C ALA A 82 -1.18 6.87 -23.65
N GLY A 83 -0.40 5.82 -23.91
CA GLY A 83 -0.32 5.17 -25.23
C GLY A 83 0.88 5.55 -26.09
N GLU A 84 2.04 5.87 -25.50
CA GLU A 84 3.26 6.30 -26.22
C GLU A 84 3.69 5.31 -27.31
N ARG A 85 3.63 4.00 -27.03
CA ARG A 85 3.95 2.95 -28.01
C ARG A 85 3.06 3.04 -29.25
N ARG A 86 1.76 3.26 -29.07
CA ARG A 86 0.80 3.39 -30.17
C ARG A 86 1.04 4.67 -30.96
N LEU A 87 1.35 5.78 -30.28
CA LEU A 87 1.72 7.03 -30.94
C LEU A 87 2.96 6.85 -31.82
N ARG A 88 4.01 6.18 -31.31
CA ARG A 88 5.23 5.90 -32.07
C ARG A 88 4.98 4.94 -33.25
N ALA A 89 4.27 3.84 -33.01
CA ALA A 89 3.93 2.90 -34.06
C ALA A 89 3.03 3.53 -35.14
N ALA A 90 2.12 4.44 -34.77
CA ALA A 90 1.30 5.19 -35.74
C ALA A 90 2.13 6.15 -36.60
N LYS A 91 3.16 6.80 -36.01
CA LYS A 91 4.12 7.62 -36.77
C LYS A 91 4.93 6.76 -37.75
N LEU A 92 5.43 5.61 -37.31
CA LEU A 92 6.17 4.66 -38.15
C LEU A 92 5.29 4.01 -39.23
N ALA A 93 4.00 3.84 -38.96
CA ALA A 93 3.02 3.35 -39.92
C ALA A 93 2.67 4.40 -41.00
N GLY A 94 3.10 5.66 -40.85
CA GLY A 94 2.81 6.74 -41.79
C GLY A 94 1.36 7.23 -41.73
N MET A 95 0.65 7.01 -40.62
CA MET A 95 -0.71 7.49 -40.45
C MET A 95 -0.72 9.03 -40.39
N GLN A 96 -1.80 9.67 -40.87
CA GLN A 96 -1.97 11.13 -40.76
C GLN A 96 -2.85 11.53 -39.58
N LYS A 97 -3.84 10.70 -39.26
CA LYS A 97 -4.79 10.90 -38.17
C LYS A 97 -4.92 9.64 -37.34
N ILE A 98 -5.20 9.83 -36.05
CA ILE A 98 -5.46 8.73 -35.11
C ILE A 98 -6.64 9.06 -34.20
N GLN A 99 -7.33 8.02 -33.75
CA GLN A 99 -8.39 8.14 -32.76
C GLN A 99 -7.78 8.40 -31.38
N VAL A 100 -8.27 9.45 -30.72
CA VAL A 100 -7.83 9.86 -29.41
C VAL A 100 -9.04 10.06 -28.50
N ILE A 101 -8.84 9.88 -27.20
CA ILE A 101 -9.78 10.33 -26.17
C ILE A 101 -9.22 11.64 -25.63
N VAL A 102 -9.96 12.74 -25.82
CA VAL A 102 -9.57 14.04 -25.27
C VAL A 102 -10.17 14.17 -23.87
N ARG A 103 -9.31 14.33 -22.86
CA ARG A 103 -9.74 14.67 -21.50
C ARG A 103 -9.25 16.07 -21.14
N ASN A 104 -10.18 16.93 -20.73
CA ASN A 104 -9.88 18.23 -20.16
C ASN A 104 -9.53 18.04 -18.67
N VAL A 105 -8.27 17.67 -18.43
CA VAL A 105 -7.71 17.47 -17.09
C VAL A 105 -6.57 18.44 -16.87
N SER A 106 -6.42 18.91 -15.63
CA SER A 106 -5.27 19.74 -15.24
C SER A 106 -3.95 19.00 -15.43
N ASP A 107 -2.85 19.74 -15.44
CA ASP A 107 -1.50 19.18 -15.57
C ASP A 107 -1.23 18.10 -14.50
N GLN A 108 -1.68 18.36 -13.28
CA GLN A 108 -1.55 17.45 -12.15
C GLN A 108 -2.40 16.19 -12.33
N GLU A 109 -3.69 16.34 -12.67
CA GLU A 109 -4.59 15.20 -12.88
C GLU A 109 -4.14 14.31 -14.05
N SER A 110 -3.61 14.93 -15.11
CA SER A 110 -3.02 14.23 -16.24
C SER A 110 -1.84 13.36 -15.83
N MET A 111 -0.94 13.87 -14.97
CA MET A 111 0.18 13.08 -14.46
C MET A 111 -0.29 11.94 -13.56
N VAL A 112 -1.29 12.20 -12.69
CA VAL A 112 -1.89 11.15 -11.85
C VAL A 112 -2.49 10.05 -12.70
N LEU A 113 -3.21 10.37 -13.78
CA LEU A 113 -3.78 9.39 -14.70
C LEU A 113 -2.70 8.57 -15.41
N ALA A 114 -1.64 9.21 -15.89
CA ALA A 114 -0.50 8.51 -16.50
C ALA A 114 0.20 7.57 -15.51
N LEU A 115 0.32 7.99 -14.24
CA LEU A 115 0.92 7.16 -13.20
C LEU A 115 0.04 5.95 -12.86
N VAL A 116 -1.28 6.14 -12.76
CA VAL A 116 -2.24 5.05 -12.48
C VAL A 116 -2.26 4.02 -13.61
N GLU A 117 -2.23 4.44 -14.87
CA GLU A 117 -2.16 3.51 -16.02
C GLU A 117 -0.86 2.71 -16.01
N ASN A 118 0.28 3.35 -15.72
CA ASN A 118 1.53 2.62 -15.54
C ASN A 118 1.45 1.61 -14.39
N LEU A 119 0.69 1.91 -13.35
CA LEU A 119 0.52 1.04 -12.19
C LEU A 119 -0.33 -0.20 -12.45
N GLN A 120 -1.18 -0.18 -13.47
CA GLN A 120 -2.05 -1.30 -13.85
C GLN A 120 -1.34 -2.36 -14.69
N ARG A 121 0.00 -2.33 -14.72
CA ARG A 121 0.80 -3.27 -15.49
C ARG A 121 1.16 -4.49 -14.64
N ASP A 122 1.03 -5.66 -15.24
CA ASP A 122 1.19 -6.95 -14.56
C ASP A 122 2.66 -7.24 -14.15
N ASP A 123 3.64 -6.47 -14.64
CA ASP A 123 5.08 -6.70 -14.47
C ASP A 123 5.79 -5.78 -13.45
N LEU A 124 5.06 -4.99 -12.64
CA LEU A 124 5.69 -4.02 -11.74
C LEU A 124 6.32 -4.64 -10.50
N ASN A 125 7.56 -4.21 -10.21
CA ASN A 125 8.21 -4.56 -8.95
C ASN A 125 7.50 -3.84 -7.77
N PRO A 126 7.37 -4.49 -6.58
CA PRO A 126 6.81 -3.85 -5.39
C PRO A 126 7.43 -2.50 -5.02
N MET A 127 8.75 -2.33 -5.22
CA MET A 127 9.45 -1.08 -4.95
C MET A 127 9.08 0.03 -5.95
N GLU A 128 8.87 -0.30 -7.22
CA GLU A 128 8.39 0.66 -8.22
C GLU A 128 6.99 1.15 -7.86
N THR A 129 6.11 0.23 -7.47
CA THR A 129 4.77 0.55 -6.99
C THR A 129 4.80 1.47 -5.77
N ALA A 130 5.65 1.16 -4.78
CA ALA A 130 5.82 1.97 -3.58
C ALA A 130 6.32 3.40 -3.90
N ARG A 131 7.27 3.54 -4.83
CA ARG A 131 7.76 4.85 -5.31
C ARG A 131 6.67 5.63 -6.02
N ALA A 132 5.88 4.98 -6.87
CA ALA A 132 4.75 5.62 -7.54
C ALA A 132 3.74 6.16 -6.52
N TYR A 133 3.36 5.37 -5.50
CA TYR A 133 2.51 5.86 -4.41
C TYR A 133 3.13 7.03 -3.64
N GLN A 134 4.43 6.98 -3.36
CA GLN A 134 5.11 8.07 -2.67
C GLN A 134 5.10 9.37 -3.50
N ARG A 135 5.25 9.27 -4.82
CA ARG A 135 5.11 10.41 -5.73
C ARG A 135 3.67 10.95 -5.74
N MET A 136 2.66 10.07 -5.74
CA MET A 136 1.24 10.46 -5.61
C MET A 136 0.97 11.28 -4.34
N LEU A 137 1.57 10.88 -3.21
CA LEU A 137 1.45 11.60 -1.95
C LEU A 137 2.18 12.95 -1.98
N ASN A 138 3.45 12.96 -2.41
CA ASN A 138 4.33 14.13 -2.28
C ASN A 138 4.12 15.18 -3.36
N GLU A 139 3.99 14.76 -4.63
CA GLU A 139 3.88 15.67 -5.78
C GLU A 139 2.44 16.13 -6.00
N PHE A 140 1.45 15.29 -5.67
CA PHE A 140 0.04 15.55 -5.97
C PHE A 140 -0.83 15.73 -4.72
N GLY A 141 -0.26 15.62 -3.52
CA GLY A 141 -0.97 15.82 -2.26
C GLY A 141 -2.12 14.85 -2.02
N LEU A 142 -2.13 13.70 -2.72
CA LEU A 142 -3.19 12.70 -2.54
C LEU A 142 -3.09 12.07 -1.17
N THR A 143 -4.21 11.60 -0.62
CA THR A 143 -4.22 10.78 0.59
C THR A 143 -4.04 9.31 0.23
N GLN A 144 -3.64 8.48 1.20
CA GLN A 144 -3.57 7.03 1.00
C GLN A 144 -4.94 6.45 0.59
N ASP A 145 -6.04 7.00 1.13
CA ASP A 145 -7.40 6.60 0.78
C ASP A 145 -7.73 6.94 -0.68
N ALA A 146 -7.35 8.13 -1.16
CA ALA A 146 -7.57 8.54 -2.55
C ALA A 146 -6.75 7.70 -3.53
N ILE A 147 -5.52 7.34 -3.17
CA ILE A 147 -4.68 6.43 -3.97
C ILE A 147 -5.35 5.05 -4.05
N ALA A 148 -5.76 4.48 -2.92
CA ALA A 148 -6.40 3.18 -2.83
C ALA A 148 -7.65 3.10 -3.72
N GLN A 149 -8.50 4.13 -3.70
CA GLN A 149 -9.67 4.22 -4.58
C GLN A 149 -9.31 4.26 -6.07
N LYS A 150 -8.30 5.06 -6.45
CA LYS A 150 -7.87 5.19 -7.86
C LYS A 150 -7.27 3.92 -8.43
N VAL A 151 -6.58 3.13 -7.60
CA VAL A 151 -5.92 1.89 -8.04
C VAL A 151 -6.72 0.63 -7.66
N ALA A 152 -7.97 0.80 -7.20
CA ALA A 152 -8.89 -0.27 -6.83
C ALA A 152 -8.30 -1.30 -5.84
N CYS A 153 -7.56 -0.83 -4.83
CA CYS A 153 -7.01 -1.68 -3.77
C CYS A 153 -7.42 -1.19 -2.38
N ASP A 154 -7.07 -1.96 -1.34
CA ASP A 154 -7.32 -1.57 0.04
C ASP A 154 -6.28 -0.56 0.54
N ARG A 155 -6.72 0.36 1.40
CA ARG A 155 -5.85 1.36 2.04
C ARG A 155 -4.67 0.72 2.76
N SER A 156 -4.86 -0.44 3.40
CA SER A 156 -3.79 -1.14 4.11
C SER A 156 -2.68 -1.62 3.16
N SER A 157 -3.00 -2.05 1.94
CA SER A 157 -2.03 -2.44 0.93
C SER A 157 -1.18 -1.25 0.49
N VAL A 158 -1.80 -0.08 0.24
CA VAL A 158 -1.08 1.17 -0.05
C VAL A 158 -0.14 1.53 1.10
N ALA A 159 -0.63 1.50 2.34
CA ALA A 159 0.17 1.80 3.51
C ALA A 159 1.35 0.82 3.69
N ASN A 160 1.12 -0.48 3.47
CA ASN A 160 2.15 -1.50 3.60
C ASN A 160 3.27 -1.33 2.56
N LEU A 161 2.92 -1.01 1.32
CA LEU A 161 3.91 -0.74 0.26
C LEU A 161 4.69 0.55 0.54
N LEU A 162 4.02 1.62 0.96
CA LEU A 162 4.68 2.87 1.33
C LEU A 162 5.67 2.68 2.49
N ARG A 163 5.39 1.79 3.44
CA ARG A 163 6.32 1.48 4.53
C ARG A 163 7.63 0.88 4.03
N LEU A 164 7.66 0.20 2.89
CA LEU A 164 8.91 -0.33 2.31
C LEU A 164 9.91 0.79 2.01
N MET A 165 9.43 2.00 1.68
CA MET A 165 10.29 3.17 1.46
C MET A 165 11.04 3.63 2.72
N SER A 166 10.65 3.16 3.92
CA SER A 166 11.36 3.42 5.17
C SER A 166 12.51 2.45 5.46
N LEU A 167 12.63 1.37 4.67
CA LEU A 167 13.75 0.43 4.79
C LEU A 167 15.06 1.11 4.34
N PRO A 168 16.22 0.68 4.87
CA PRO A 168 17.52 1.06 4.34
C PRO A 168 17.64 0.81 2.84
N HIS A 169 18.39 1.66 2.14
CA HIS A 169 18.53 1.61 0.69
C HIS A 169 19.03 0.25 0.18
N GLU A 170 19.95 -0.37 0.91
CA GLU A 170 20.49 -1.70 0.59
C GLU A 170 19.38 -2.77 0.54
N ILE A 171 18.44 -2.74 1.50
CA ILE A 171 17.31 -3.69 1.54
C ILE A 171 16.32 -3.39 0.42
N GLN A 172 16.08 -2.10 0.13
CA GLN A 172 15.23 -1.70 -1.00
C GLN A 172 15.78 -2.25 -2.33
N GLN A 173 17.09 -2.17 -2.55
CA GLN A 173 17.74 -2.73 -3.73
C GLN A 173 17.60 -4.26 -3.80
N MET A 174 17.76 -4.97 -2.67
CA MET A 174 17.58 -6.42 -2.62
C MET A 174 16.16 -6.85 -3.01
N VAL A 175 15.14 -6.08 -2.64
CA VAL A 175 13.73 -6.33 -3.06
C VAL A 175 13.52 -5.99 -4.53
N GLU A 176 14.16 -4.94 -5.02
CA GLU A 176 14.09 -4.54 -6.43
C GLU A 176 14.77 -5.55 -7.36
N SER A 177 15.85 -6.20 -6.91
CA SER A 177 16.55 -7.26 -7.65
C SER A 177 15.99 -8.67 -7.41
N ASP A 178 14.79 -8.78 -6.82
CA ASP A 178 14.12 -10.05 -6.46
C ASP A 178 14.92 -10.99 -5.54
N GLN A 179 15.98 -10.51 -4.87
CA GLN A 179 16.74 -11.27 -3.88
C GLN A 179 15.93 -11.45 -2.59
N LEU A 180 15.07 -10.47 -2.26
CA LEU A 180 14.14 -10.54 -1.16
C LEU A 180 12.71 -10.38 -1.67
N SER A 181 11.84 -11.32 -1.28
CA SER A 181 10.41 -11.20 -1.55
C SER A 181 9.77 -10.04 -0.77
N LEU A 182 8.61 -9.57 -1.24
CA LEU A 182 7.74 -8.65 -0.48
C LEU A 182 7.44 -9.16 0.93
N GLY A 183 7.28 -10.48 1.09
CA GLY A 183 7.08 -11.13 2.38
C GLY A 183 8.25 -10.90 3.33
N HIS A 184 9.48 -11.15 2.86
CA HIS A 184 10.69 -10.90 3.64
C HIS A 184 10.82 -9.42 4.04
N ALA A 185 10.55 -8.50 3.10
CA ALA A 185 10.62 -7.08 3.37
C ALA A 185 9.63 -6.62 4.47
N LYS A 186 8.42 -7.20 4.50
CA LYS A 186 7.43 -6.95 5.56
C LYS A 186 7.89 -7.43 6.93
N VAL A 187 8.58 -8.56 7.00
CA VAL A 187 9.13 -9.12 8.24
C VAL A 187 10.25 -8.23 8.77
N ILE A 188 11.16 -7.83 7.89
CA ILE A 188 12.28 -6.93 8.20
C ILE A 188 11.76 -5.59 8.73
N LEU A 189 10.69 -5.04 8.15
CA LEU A 189 10.02 -3.82 8.64
C LEU A 189 9.52 -3.91 10.09
N GLY A 190 9.35 -5.12 10.63
CA GLY A 190 8.99 -5.33 12.04
C GLY A 190 10.10 -4.96 13.02
N LEU A 191 11.35 -4.85 12.56
CA LEU A 191 12.51 -4.50 13.39
C LEU A 191 12.67 -2.99 13.51
N MET A 192 12.98 -2.51 14.72
CA MET A 192 13.01 -1.07 15.04
C MET A 192 14.25 -0.33 14.55
N THR A 193 15.36 -1.03 14.31
CA THR A 193 16.66 -0.39 14.03
C THR A 193 17.19 -0.80 12.66
N PRO A 194 17.72 0.14 11.85
CA PRO A 194 18.33 -0.15 10.54
C PRO A 194 19.39 -1.26 10.59
N ALA A 195 20.25 -1.28 11.62
CA ALA A 195 21.27 -2.31 11.78
C ALA A 195 20.68 -3.72 11.96
N ALA A 196 19.61 -3.85 12.74
CA ALA A 196 18.93 -5.14 12.91
C ALA A 196 18.22 -5.58 11.61
N GLN A 197 17.65 -4.63 10.88
CA GLN A 197 17.03 -4.89 9.58
C GLN A 197 18.04 -5.44 8.57
N LEU A 198 19.22 -4.83 8.49
CA LEU A 198 20.31 -5.27 7.62
C LEU A 198 20.85 -6.65 7.99
N ASN A 199 21.10 -6.90 9.28
CA ASN A 199 21.56 -8.20 9.74
C ASN A 199 20.57 -9.32 9.39
N LEU A 200 19.26 -9.08 9.59
CA LEU A 200 18.25 -10.07 9.23
C LEU A 200 18.17 -10.27 7.71
N ALA A 201 18.26 -9.21 6.91
CA ALA A 201 18.28 -9.31 5.44
C ALA A 201 19.45 -10.18 4.96
N GLN A 202 20.65 -9.94 5.48
CA GLN A 202 21.84 -10.74 5.17
C GLN A 202 21.70 -12.19 5.62
N GLN A 203 21.12 -12.43 6.79
CA GLN A 203 20.86 -13.78 7.28
C GLN A 203 19.85 -14.53 6.40
N ILE A 204 18.76 -13.87 5.98
CA ILE A 204 17.78 -14.45 5.05
C ILE A 204 18.45 -14.87 3.74
N MET A 205 19.37 -14.06 3.22
CA MET A 205 20.09 -14.37 1.99
C MET A 205 21.12 -15.48 2.17
N THR A 206 21.83 -15.51 3.30
CA THR A 206 22.89 -16.50 3.55
C THR A 206 22.32 -17.88 3.84
N ASP A 207 21.24 -17.93 4.62
CA ASP A 207 20.62 -19.18 5.08
C ASP A 207 19.40 -19.58 4.20
N GLU A 208 19.14 -18.84 3.11
CA GLU A 208 17.98 -19.01 2.19
C GLU A 208 16.64 -19.19 2.92
N LEU A 209 16.42 -18.40 3.97
CA LEU A 209 15.27 -18.56 4.86
C LEU A 209 13.96 -18.30 4.13
N SER A 210 12.95 -19.11 4.44
CA SER A 210 11.57 -18.82 4.06
C SER A 210 10.98 -17.66 4.89
N VAL A 211 9.93 -17.03 4.37
CA VAL A 211 9.21 -15.94 5.06
C VAL A 211 8.79 -16.35 6.47
N ARG A 212 8.32 -17.60 6.62
CA ARG A 212 7.88 -18.13 7.93
C ARG A 212 9.04 -18.32 8.90
N GLU A 213 10.22 -18.69 8.42
CA GLU A 213 11.42 -18.82 9.26
C GLU A 213 11.93 -17.44 9.69
N ALA A 214 11.94 -16.48 8.77
CA ALA A 214 12.26 -15.09 9.08
C ALA A 214 11.29 -14.52 10.13
N GLU A 215 9.98 -14.77 10.01
CA GLU A 215 8.97 -14.37 11.01
C GLU A 215 9.28 -14.97 12.39
N ARG A 216 9.61 -16.26 12.45
CA ARG A 216 9.97 -16.94 13.70
C ARG A 216 11.20 -16.33 14.35
N LEU A 217 12.22 -15.97 13.58
CA LEU A 217 13.43 -15.32 14.11
C LEU A 217 13.11 -13.95 14.71
N VAL A 218 12.31 -13.14 14.01
CA VAL A 218 11.89 -11.82 14.53
C VAL A 218 11.06 -11.98 15.80
N GLN A 219 10.14 -12.95 15.83
CA GLN A 219 9.30 -13.22 17.00
C GLN A 219 10.14 -13.70 18.20
N ALA A 220 11.10 -14.61 17.98
CA ALA A 220 12.01 -15.08 19.02
C ALA A 220 12.87 -13.94 19.60
N HIS A 221 13.37 -13.05 18.75
CA HIS A 221 14.10 -11.85 19.20
C HIS A 221 13.22 -10.85 19.96
N ALA A 222 11.94 -10.70 19.58
CA ALA A 222 10.98 -9.87 20.29
C ALA A 222 10.60 -10.46 21.66
N GLU A 223 10.45 -11.79 21.75
CA GLU A 223 10.15 -12.50 22.99
C GLU A 223 11.34 -12.52 23.96
N ALA A 224 12.57 -12.65 23.46
CA ALA A 224 13.79 -12.53 24.27
C ALA A 224 14.01 -11.11 24.82
N ARG A 225 13.46 -10.08 24.15
CA ARG A 225 13.52 -8.66 24.58
C ARG A 225 12.37 -8.24 25.49
N LYS A 226 11.28 -8.99 25.58
CA LYS A 226 10.28 -8.75 26.64
C LYS A 226 10.96 -9.03 27.98
N PRO A 227 10.91 -8.12 28.98
CA PRO A 227 11.38 -8.44 30.31
C PRO A 227 10.61 -9.69 30.77
N GLY A 228 11.33 -10.79 30.94
CA GLY A 228 10.73 -12.07 31.27
C GLY A 228 9.83 -11.95 32.49
N LYS A 229 8.58 -12.36 32.35
CA LYS A 229 7.88 -13.01 33.45
C LYS A 229 8.63 -14.32 33.70
N GLY A 230 9.69 -14.26 34.50
CA GLY A 230 10.53 -15.44 34.74
C GLY A 230 11.92 -15.12 35.22
N THR A 231 12.05 -14.37 36.30
CA THR A 231 13.19 -14.63 37.19
C THR A 231 12.81 -15.82 38.08
N PRO A 232 13.63 -16.88 38.21
CA PRO A 232 13.64 -17.63 39.45
C PRO A 232 14.24 -16.70 40.50
N ARG A 233 13.39 -15.87 41.12
CA ARG A 233 13.75 -15.21 42.37
C ARG A 233 13.91 -16.34 43.36
N VAL A 234 15.14 -16.70 43.68
CA VAL A 234 15.45 -17.23 45.00
C VAL A 234 15.13 -16.08 45.96
N PRO A 235 14.03 -16.10 46.72
CA PRO A 235 13.77 -15.06 47.67
C PRO A 235 14.59 -15.44 48.90
N LEU A 236 15.60 -14.63 49.22
CA LEU A 236 15.96 -14.46 50.63
C LEU A 236 14.70 -13.84 51.27
N ARG A 237 13.77 -14.70 51.71
CA ARG A 237 12.51 -14.29 52.34
C ARG A 237 12.88 -13.36 53.48
N SER A 238 12.39 -12.12 53.39
CA SER A 238 12.53 -11.21 54.51
C SER A 238 11.61 -11.75 55.61
N ASP A 239 12.10 -11.88 56.84
CA ASP A 239 11.32 -12.32 58.02
C ASP A 239 9.97 -11.55 58.16
N LEU A 240 9.92 -10.32 57.64
CA LEU A 240 8.71 -9.51 57.49
C LEU A 240 7.62 -10.10 56.57
N GLU A 241 7.98 -10.69 55.42
CA GLU A 241 7.03 -11.31 54.49
C GLU A 241 6.37 -12.54 55.13
N GLU A 242 7.15 -13.36 55.83
CA GLU A 242 6.64 -14.56 56.49
C GLU A 242 5.70 -14.21 57.65
N ARG A 243 6.02 -13.18 58.44
CA ARG A 243 5.16 -12.70 59.53
C ARG A 243 3.86 -12.09 59.00
N LEU A 244 3.91 -11.33 57.91
CA LEU A 244 2.72 -10.75 57.28
C LEU A 244 1.83 -11.83 56.66
N GLN A 245 2.43 -12.84 56.00
CA GLN A 245 1.69 -13.97 55.44
C GLN A 245 1.01 -14.82 56.52
N LYS A 246 1.67 -15.08 57.66
CA LYS A 246 1.07 -15.81 58.79
C LYS A 246 -0.12 -15.07 59.42
N ARG A 247 -0.04 -13.74 59.54
CA ARG A 247 -1.11 -12.93 60.16
C ARG A 247 -2.28 -12.68 59.21
N LEU A 248 -2.01 -12.45 57.93
CA LEU A 248 -3.04 -12.12 56.95
C LEU A 248 -3.64 -13.35 56.27
N GLY A 249 -2.98 -14.51 56.33
CA GLY A 249 -3.46 -15.76 55.70
C GLY A 249 -3.41 -15.75 54.18
N THR A 250 -2.89 -14.68 53.58
CA THR A 250 -2.81 -14.45 52.14
C THR A 250 -1.39 -14.14 51.71
N ARG A 251 -1.10 -14.27 50.40
CA ARG A 251 0.25 -14.02 49.88
C ARG A 251 0.58 -12.53 49.94
N VAL A 252 1.68 -12.19 50.59
CA VAL A 252 2.17 -10.81 50.74
C VAL A 252 3.56 -10.68 50.12
N ASP A 253 3.73 -9.73 49.20
CA ASP A 253 5.02 -9.39 48.62
C ASP A 253 5.49 -8.03 49.15
N VAL A 254 6.70 -7.95 49.70
CA VAL A 254 7.26 -6.70 50.25
C VAL A 254 8.40 -6.21 49.36
N LEU A 255 8.12 -5.19 48.55
CA LEU A 255 9.07 -4.56 47.65
C LEU A 255 9.74 -3.36 48.34
N LYS A 256 10.95 -3.54 48.84
CA LYS A 256 11.77 -2.42 49.36
C LYS A 256 12.37 -1.59 48.22
N ARG A 257 12.34 -0.26 48.33
CA ARG A 257 13.06 0.68 47.45
C ARG A 257 14.09 1.48 48.27
N ARG A 258 15.01 2.16 47.58
CA ARG A 258 16.13 2.92 48.19
C ARG A 258 15.67 4.02 49.16
N ARG A 259 14.43 4.53 49.01
CA ARG A 259 13.66 5.31 49.99
C ARG A 259 12.20 4.82 49.94
N GLY A 260 11.71 4.23 51.03
CA GLY A 260 10.34 3.68 51.14
C GLY A 260 10.17 2.25 50.62
N GLY A 261 8.94 1.75 50.63
CA GLY A 261 8.62 0.39 50.18
C GLY A 261 7.15 0.26 49.77
N LYS A 262 6.83 -0.80 49.04
CA LYS A 262 5.47 -1.16 48.65
C LYS A 262 5.16 -2.56 49.18
N ILE A 263 4.04 -2.69 49.88
CA ILE A 263 3.48 -3.98 50.30
C ILE A 263 2.33 -4.30 49.34
N VAL A 264 2.34 -5.49 48.75
CA VAL A 264 1.28 -5.99 47.88
C VAL A 264 0.65 -7.20 48.54
N ILE A 265 -0.63 -7.11 48.87
CA ILE A 265 -1.42 -8.21 49.44
C ILE A 265 -2.31 -8.74 48.33
N HIS A 266 -2.16 -10.03 48.00
CA HIS A 266 -2.99 -10.70 47.00
C HIS A 266 -4.21 -11.31 47.71
N TYR A 267 -5.41 -11.07 47.20
CA TYR A 267 -6.64 -11.71 47.66
C TYR A 267 -7.28 -12.44 46.48
N PHE A 268 -7.91 -13.58 46.75
CA PHE A 268 -8.50 -14.44 45.72
C PHE A 268 -10.03 -14.52 45.80
N SER A 269 -10.62 -13.99 46.88
CA SER A 269 -12.06 -13.85 47.03
C SER A 269 -12.43 -12.51 47.70
N PRO A 270 -13.68 -12.03 47.52
CA PRO A 270 -14.17 -10.85 48.24
C PRO A 270 -14.14 -11.04 49.76
N GLU A 271 -14.46 -12.25 50.23
CA GLU A 271 -14.45 -12.61 51.66
C GLU A 271 -13.02 -12.55 52.25
N GLU A 272 -12.00 -12.94 51.49
CA GLU A 272 -10.60 -12.80 51.89
C GLU A 272 -10.17 -11.34 51.98
N LEU A 273 -10.67 -10.48 51.09
CA LEU A 273 -10.39 -9.04 51.13
C LEU A 273 -10.96 -8.41 52.40
N ASP A 274 -12.21 -8.74 52.75
CA ASP A 274 -12.84 -8.24 53.98
C ASP A 274 -12.10 -8.72 55.23
N GLY A 275 -11.69 -10.00 55.28
CA GLY A 275 -10.90 -10.53 56.38
C GLY A 275 -9.48 -9.93 56.50
N VAL A 276 -8.86 -9.55 55.37
CA VAL A 276 -7.58 -8.81 55.35
C VAL A 276 -7.77 -7.39 55.85
N ILE A 277 -8.84 -6.70 55.45
CA ILE A 277 -9.16 -5.34 55.86
C ILE A 277 -9.45 -5.28 57.36
N GLU A 278 -10.25 -6.21 57.88
CA GLU A 278 -10.58 -6.27 59.32
C GLU A 278 -9.32 -6.44 60.18
N ARG A 279 -8.37 -7.29 59.75
CA ARG A 279 -7.10 -7.52 60.44
C ARG A 279 -6.07 -6.40 60.31
N LEU A 280 -6.27 -5.46 59.38
CA LEU A 280 -5.41 -4.29 59.18
C LEU A 280 -5.95 -3.05 59.91
N LEU A 281 -7.26 -2.96 60.12
CA LEU A 281 -7.93 -1.83 60.77
C LEU A 281 -8.16 -2.03 62.28
N ASN A 282 -8.11 -3.29 62.78
CA ASN A 282 -8.08 -3.64 64.21
C ASN A 282 -6.66 -3.93 64.72
#